data_AF-A0A357C3H7-F1
#
_entry.id   AF-A0A357C3H7-F1
#
_cell.length_a   1.000
_cell.length_b   1.000
_cell.length_c   1.000
_cell.angle_alpha   90.00
_cell.angle_beta   90.00
_cell.angle_gamma   90.00
#
_symmetry.space_group_name_H-M   'P 1'
#
loop_
_entity.id
_entity.type
_entity.pdbx_description
1 polymer ?
#
loop_
_entity_poly.entity_id
_entity_poly.type
_entity_poly.pdbx_seq_one_letter_code
_entity_poly.pdbx_strand_id
1 'polypeptide(L)'
;MITILNAHSGVRPSDRPGIFWCDRHSPVGNPFRLLDDADRSKVCSQYKVWFYDIAIKDQKVQEYLETMRQYLKANGYIYLLCWCVPKQCHVETIAEWLEANPL
;
A
#
# COMPACT_ATOMS: atom_id res chain seq x y z
N MET A 1 10.20 0.95 -10.43
CA MET A 1 8.86 1.30 -10.94
C MET A 1 7.81 0.76 -9.98
N ILE A 2 6.96 1.62 -9.44
CA ILE A 2 5.84 1.20 -8.58
C ILE A 2 4.55 1.44 -9.35
N THR A 3 3.68 0.43 -9.44
CA THR A 3 2.38 0.56 -10.11
C THR A 3 1.25 0.26 -9.13
N ILE A 4 0.27 1.15 -9.03
CA ILE A 4 -0.91 0.94 -8.18
C ILE A 4 -2.00 0.28 -9.02
N LEU A 5 -2.54 -0.84 -8.54
CA LEU A 5 -3.53 -1.66 -9.23
C LEU A 5 -4.88 -1.65 -8.52
N ASN A 6 -5.95 -1.65 -9.32
CA ASN A 6 -7.33 -1.80 -8.87
C ASN A 6 -7.68 -3.28 -8.71
N ALA A 7 -7.96 -3.73 -7.48
CA ALA A 7 -8.36 -5.11 -7.21
C ALA A 7 -9.70 -5.51 -7.86
N HIS A 8 -10.59 -4.55 -8.15
CA HIS A 8 -11.83 -4.81 -8.89
C HIS A 8 -11.59 -5.20 -10.36
N SER A 9 -10.38 -5.03 -10.90
CA SER A 9 -10.06 -5.48 -12.27
C SER A 9 -9.82 -7.00 -12.35
N GLY A 10 -9.96 -7.74 -11.25
CA GLY A 10 -9.80 -9.19 -11.20
C GLY A 10 -8.35 -9.67 -11.00
N VAL A 11 -7.38 -8.75 -10.90
CA VAL A 11 -5.98 -9.09 -10.66
C VAL A 11 -5.79 -9.61 -9.24
N ARG A 12 -5.00 -10.68 -9.10
CA ARG A 12 -4.63 -11.32 -7.83
C ARG A 12 -3.12 -11.45 -7.70
N PRO A 13 -2.56 -11.54 -6.48
CA PRO A 13 -1.13 -11.78 -6.31
C PRO A 13 -0.61 -13.09 -6.89
N SER A 14 -1.48 -14.09 -7.06
CA SER A 14 -1.15 -15.35 -7.71
C SER A 14 -0.90 -15.21 -9.22
N ASP A 15 -1.36 -14.12 -9.85
CA ASP A 15 -1.35 -14.00 -11.30
C ASP A 15 0.07 -13.70 -11.83
N ARG A 16 0.91 -13.08 -11.01
CA ARG A 16 2.34 -12.83 -11.29
C ARG A 16 3.08 -12.43 -10.01
N PRO A 17 4.39 -12.67 -9.93
CA PRO A 17 5.17 -12.26 -8.78
C PRO A 17 5.30 -10.72 -8.72
N GLY A 18 5.58 -10.20 -7.52
CA GLY A 18 5.74 -8.76 -7.29
C GLY A 18 4.44 -7.98 -7.08
N ILE A 19 3.28 -8.65 -7.00
CA ILE A 19 2.00 -8.04 -6.59
C ILE A 19 1.84 -8.18 -5.07
N PHE A 20 1.62 -7.06 -4.39
CA PHE A 20 1.44 -6.99 -2.94
C PHE A 20 0.05 -6.46 -2.58
N TRP A 21 -0.67 -7.18 -1.72
CA TRP A 21 -1.91 -6.68 -1.14
C TRP A 21 -1.62 -5.52 -0.20
N CYS A 22 -2.31 -4.41 -0.43
CA CYS A 22 -2.32 -3.27 0.47
C CYS A 22 -3.74 -2.98 0.95
N ASP A 23 -4.65 -3.97 0.92
CA ASP A 23 -5.98 -3.80 1.49
C ASP A 23 -5.96 -3.83 3.01
N ARG A 24 -7.11 -3.64 3.64
CA ARG A 24 -7.26 -3.60 5.11
C ARG A 24 -6.87 -4.89 5.84
N HIS A 25 -6.68 -6.01 5.13
CA HIS A 25 -6.25 -7.28 5.72
C HIS A 25 -4.73 -7.47 5.63
N SER A 26 -4.03 -6.62 4.88
CA SER A 26 -2.57 -6.56 4.86
C SER A 26 -2.02 -5.82 6.08
N PRO A 27 -0.74 -6.04 6.47
CA PRO A 27 -0.09 -5.28 7.54
C PRO A 27 -0.09 -3.77 7.30
N VAL A 28 0.02 -3.34 6.04
CA VAL A 28 0.04 -1.93 5.62
C VAL A 28 -1.36 -1.38 5.29
N GLY A 29 -2.42 -2.12 5.58
CA GLY A 29 -3.79 -1.73 5.28
C GLY A 29 -4.25 -0.51 6.06
N ASN A 30 -5.16 0.29 5.48
CA ASN A 30 -5.72 1.43 6.20
C ASN A 30 -6.62 0.99 7.37
N PRO A 31 -6.32 1.36 8.63
CA PRO A 31 -7.18 1.02 9.76
C PRO A 31 -8.44 1.91 9.83
N PHE A 32 -8.42 3.09 9.20
CA PHE A 32 -9.55 4.01 9.14
C PHE A 32 -10.55 3.57 8.07
N ARG A 33 -11.77 3.20 8.50
CA ARG A 33 -12.81 2.75 7.58
C ARG A 33 -13.39 3.93 6.80
N LEU A 34 -13.45 3.79 5.48
CA LEU A 34 -14.24 4.67 4.61
C LEU A 34 -15.71 4.26 4.69
N LEU A 35 -16.54 5.08 5.32
CA LEU A 35 -18.00 4.83 5.43
C LEU A 35 -18.78 5.61 4.36
N ASP A 36 -18.31 6.81 4.04
CA ASP A 36 -18.83 7.67 2.98
C ASP A 36 -17.66 8.10 2.08
N ASP A 37 -17.87 8.14 0.76
CA ASP A 37 -16.87 8.60 -0.20
C ASP A 37 -16.47 10.07 0.04
N ALA A 38 -17.36 10.88 0.63
CA ALA A 38 -17.06 12.25 1.04
C ALA A 38 -15.93 12.34 2.09
N ASP A 39 -15.72 11.29 2.89
CA ASP A 39 -14.65 11.21 3.89
C ASP A 39 -13.32 10.70 3.32
N ARG A 40 -13.24 10.39 2.01
CA ARG A 40 -12.06 9.76 1.40
C ARG A 40 -10.76 10.50 1.66
N SER A 41 -10.75 11.81 1.43
CA SER A 41 -9.55 12.61 1.65
C SER A 41 -9.16 12.68 3.13
N LYS A 42 -10.15 12.70 4.02
CA LYS A 42 -9.93 12.65 5.47
C LYS A 42 -9.29 11.32 5.88
N VAL A 43 -9.84 10.17 5.49
CA VAL A 43 -9.29 8.86 5.88
C VAL A 43 -7.92 8.58 5.27
N CYS A 44 -7.64 9.08 4.06
CA CYS A 44 -6.30 8.97 3.46
C CYS A 44 -5.29 9.88 4.19
N SER A 45 -5.71 11.07 4.62
CA SER A 45 -4.87 11.96 5.43
C SER A 45 -4.58 11.37 6.81
N GLN A 46 -5.60 10.79 7.46
CA GLN A 46 -5.44 10.08 8.74
C GLN A 46 -4.49 8.90 8.59
N TYR A 47 -4.64 8.12 7.51
CA TYR A 47 -3.71 7.03 7.21
C TYR A 47 -2.29 7.53 7.07
N LYS A 48 -2.06 8.61 6.32
CA LYS A 48 -0.72 9.15 6.11
C LYS A 48 -0.03 9.47 7.43
N VAL A 49 -0.73 10.19 8.33
CA VAL A 49 -0.20 10.50 9.68
C VAL A 49 0.06 9.22 10.47
N TRP A 50 -0.94 8.32 10.57
CA TRP A 50 -0.81 7.06 11.28
C TRP A 50 0.33 6.18 10.75
N PHE A 51 0.52 6.15 9.44
CA PHE A 51 1.54 5.34 8.79
C PHE A 51 2.94 5.75 9.25
N TYR A 52 3.26 7.04 9.14
CA TYR A 52 4.57 7.56 9.55
C TYR A 52 4.78 7.58 11.07
N ASP A 53 3.73 7.80 11.86
CA ASP A 53 3.88 7.94 13.31
C ASP A 53 3.85 6.61 14.06
N ILE A 54 3.09 5.63 13.54
CA ILE A 54 2.75 4.40 14.25
C ILE A 54 3.08 3.17 13.40
N ALA A 55 2.54 3.08 12.18
CA ALA A 55 2.60 1.83 11.42
C ALA A 55 4.03 1.39 11.10
N ILE A 56 4.90 2.31 10.66
CA ILE A 56 6.29 1.96 10.31
C ILE A 56 7.14 1.48 11.50
N LYS A 57 6.64 1.59 12.73
CA LYS A 57 7.30 1.08 13.95
C LYS A 57 6.83 -0.34 14.30
N ASP A 58 5.73 -0.80 13.71
CA ASP A 58 5.22 -2.16 13.90
C ASP A 58 6.09 -3.17 13.12
N GLN A 59 6.47 -4.25 13.79
CA GLN A 59 7.37 -5.26 13.21
C GLN A 59 6.80 -5.90 11.94
N LYS A 60 5.49 -6.21 11.91
CA LYS A 60 4.87 -6.87 10.74
C LYS A 60 4.81 -5.92 9.56
N VAL A 61 4.60 -4.63 9.82
CA VAL A 61 4.65 -3.59 8.79
C VAL A 61 6.06 -3.48 8.22
N GLN A 62 7.09 -3.42 9.08
CA GLN A 62 8.49 -3.35 8.65
C GLN A 62 8.89 -4.55 7.80
N GLU A 63 8.58 -5.76 8.24
CA GLU A 63 8.87 -7.00 7.48
C GLU A 63 8.20 -6.99 6.10
N TYR A 64 6.97 -6.50 6.03
CA TYR A 64 6.22 -6.42 4.77
C TYR A 64 6.81 -5.36 3.82
N LEU A 65 7.13 -4.17 4.33
CA LEU A 65 7.76 -3.09 3.57
C LEU A 65 9.17 -3.48 3.08
N GLU A 66 9.94 -4.16 3.92
CA GLU A 66 11.26 -4.67 3.56
C GLU A 66 11.17 -5.73 2.45
N THR A 67 10.16 -6.61 2.50
CA THR A 67 9.90 -7.56 1.42
C THR A 67 9.60 -6.85 0.09
N MET A 68 8.78 -5.79 0.12
CA MET A 68 8.50 -4.98 -1.07
C MET A 68 9.76 -4.30 -1.61
N ARG A 69 10.56 -3.69 -0.72
CA ARG A 69 11.82 -3.04 -1.04
C ARG A 69 12.83 -4.00 -1.68
N GLN A 70 12.99 -5.20 -1.11
CA GLN A 70 13.88 -6.23 -1.65
C GLN A 70 13.45 -6.66 -3.04
N TYR A 71 12.14 -6.88 -3.23
CA TYR A 71 11.59 -7.24 -4.52
C TYR A 71 11.77 -6.12 -5.55
N LEU A 72 11.50 -4.87 -5.17
CA LEU A 72 11.68 -3.69 -6.02
C LEU A 72 13.14 -3.52 -6.45
N LYS A 73 14.10 -3.71 -5.53
CA LYS A 73 15.54 -3.65 -5.86
C LYS A 73 15.97 -4.76 -6.81
N ALA A 74 15.52 -5.99 -6.56
CA ALA A 74 15.92 -7.15 -7.35
C ALA A 74 15.32 -7.14 -8.76
N ASN A 75 14.09 -6.67 -8.93
CA ASN A 75 13.34 -6.81 -10.18
C ASN A 75 13.10 -5.47 -10.90
N GLY A 76 13.34 -4.34 -10.22
CA GLY A 76 13.06 -3.00 -10.76
C GLY A 76 11.57 -2.63 -10.78
N TYR A 77 10.67 -3.53 -10.37
CA TYR A 77 9.23 -3.28 -10.33
C TYR A 77 8.51 -3.95 -9.16
N ILE A 78 7.41 -3.35 -8.73
CA ILE A 78 6.37 -3.95 -7.88
C ILE A 78 4.99 -3.40 -8.26
N TYR A 79 3.95 -4.12 -7.86
CA TYR A 79 2.57 -3.70 -7.96
C TYR A 79 1.90 -3.66 -6.59
N LEU A 80 1.25 -2.55 -6.27
CA LEU A 80 0.51 -2.37 -5.01
C LEU A 80 -0.99 -2.48 -5.29
N LEU A 81 -1.64 -3.48 -4.72
CA LEU A 81 -3.03 -3.85 -5.04
C LEU A 81 -3.99 -3.42 -3.93
N CYS A 82 -5.04 -2.69 -4.28
CA CYS A 82 -6.09 -2.31 -3.34
C CYS A 82 -7.46 -2.15 -4.01
N TRP A 83 -8.52 -2.32 -3.23
CA TRP A 83 -9.91 -2.16 -3.66
C TRP A 83 -10.34 -0.70 -3.88
N CYS A 84 -9.65 0.27 -3.26
CA CYS A 84 -10.05 1.69 -3.33
C CYS A 84 -9.64 2.40 -4.64
N VAL A 85 -8.66 1.84 -5.35
CA VAL A 85 -8.13 2.37 -6.62
C VAL A 85 -9.22 2.23 -7.69
N PRO A 86 -9.47 3.22 -8.57
CA PRO A 86 -8.60 4.36 -8.93
C PRO A 86 -8.86 5.67 -8.19
N LYS A 87 -9.81 5.69 -7.23
CA LYS A 87 -9.99 6.89 -6.41
C LYS A 87 -8.80 7.05 -5.45
N GLN A 88 -8.67 8.25 -4.86
CA GLN A 88 -7.66 8.52 -3.83
C GLN A 88 -7.59 7.37 -2.81
N CYS A 89 -6.39 6.86 -2.59
CA CYS A 89 -6.16 5.63 -1.85
C CYS A 89 -4.93 5.75 -0.95
N HIS A 90 -4.99 5.13 0.23
CA HIS A 90 -3.88 5.10 1.17
C HIS A 90 -2.60 4.46 0.59
N VAL A 91 -2.74 3.62 -0.43
CA VAL A 91 -1.61 2.99 -1.12
C VAL A 91 -0.67 4.00 -1.77
N GLU A 92 -1.17 5.19 -2.10
CA GLU A 92 -0.32 6.31 -2.57
C GLU A 92 0.74 6.67 -1.53
N THR A 93 0.37 6.69 -0.24
CA THR A 93 1.33 6.94 0.85
C THR A 93 2.40 5.85 0.95
N ILE A 94 2.01 4.58 0.73
CA ILE A 94 2.95 3.45 0.74
C ILE A 94 3.92 3.57 -0.44
N ALA A 95 3.42 3.90 -1.64
CA ALA A 95 4.24 4.11 -2.83
C ALA A 95 5.25 5.25 -2.62
N GLU A 96 4.79 6.41 -2.12
CA GLU A 96 5.65 7.55 -1.77
C GLU A 96 6.77 7.13 -0.79
N TRP A 97 6.43 6.34 0.23
CA TRP A 97 7.42 5.86 1.20
C TRP A 97 8.46 4.93 0.56
N LEU A 98 8.03 3.99 -0.29
CA LEU A 98 8.94 3.06 -0.97
C LEU A 98 9.88 3.77 -1.94
N GLU A 99 9.41 4.82 -2.62
CA GLU A 99 10.25 5.65 -3.49
C GLU A 99 11.27 6.46 -2.69
N ALA A 100 10.87 7.00 -1.54
CA ALA A 100 11.76 7.76 -0.66
C ALA A 100 12.75 6.88 0.12
N ASN A 101 12.48 5.57 0.23
CA ASN A 101 13.27 4.62 1.01
C ASN A 101 13.72 3.43 0.14
N PRO A 102 14.60 3.64 -0.85
CA PRO A 102 15.18 2.55 -1.62
C PRO A 102 16.07 1.66 -0.73
N LEU A 103 16.28 0.41 -1.17
CA LEU A 103 17.09 -0.59 -0.47
C LEU A 103 18.54 -0.62 -0.92
#